data_AF-A0A956H329-F1
#
_entry.id   AF-A0A956H329-F1
#
_cell.length_a   1.000
_cell.length_b   1.000
_cell.length_c   1.000
_cell.angle_alpha   90.00
_cell.angle_beta   90.00
_cell.angle_gamma   90.00
#
_symmetry.space_group_name_H-M   'P 1'
#
loop_
_entity.id
_entity.type
_entity.pdbx_description
1 polymer ?
#
loop_
_entity_poly.entity_id
_entity_poly.type
_entity_poly.pdbx_seq_one_letter_code
_entity_poly.pdbx_strand_id
1 'polypeptide(L)'
;MRAAPSLEELYSQGQEKFDAGDFAGAAETWTEAIAAIEEGPESATRATIVGLAVDAHLQAYEASEDQTHVDLAKEILDTHEAALTEASLELSPELGEAKAKIQQILDDVAAAEAAAEEEARLAAEAEAKAAAEAEGPQRPPEPTWGTKTQHPMNGKGMIITGATVTGLGAAFIVTSILITRCDFESNLSCKYGNQRDLLVPTAVTTAALGVMLLGVGLGNRSKYKKWQNWTPEKAAVAPTFMPGGGGGVAVAGRF
;
A
#
# COMPACT_ATOMS: atom_id res chain seq x y z
N MET A 1 5.65 51.41 8.64
CA MET A 1 6.32 50.18 9.11
C MET A 1 5.52 49.69 10.31
N ARG A 2 4.99 48.47 10.27
CA ARG A 2 4.30 47.87 11.42
C ARG A 2 5.38 47.30 12.35
N ALA A 3 5.25 47.45 13.66
CA ALA A 3 6.18 46.83 14.59
C ALA A 3 6.10 45.30 14.44
N ALA A 4 7.22 44.61 14.70
CA ALA A 4 7.22 43.14 14.78
C ALA A 4 6.27 42.70 15.93
N PRO A 5 5.54 41.59 15.77
CA PRO A 5 4.68 41.09 16.83
C PRO A 5 5.51 40.70 18.05
N SER A 6 4.94 40.90 19.23
CA SER A 6 5.51 40.48 20.51
C SER A 6 5.41 38.96 20.70
N LEU A 7 6.23 38.41 21.59
CA LEU A 7 6.19 36.99 21.96
C LEU A 7 4.79 36.54 22.41
N GLU A 8 4.10 37.36 23.20
CA GLU A 8 2.75 37.07 23.71
C GLU A 8 1.70 37.05 22.59
N GLU A 9 1.82 37.97 21.62
CA GLU A 9 0.98 37.98 20.41
C GLU A 9 1.23 36.75 19.53
N LEU A 10 2.49 36.34 19.35
CA LEU A 10 2.84 35.15 18.58
C LEU A 10 2.36 33.88 19.29
N TYR A 11 2.54 33.77 20.60
CA TYR A 11 2.05 32.64 21.38
C TYR A 11 0.53 32.48 21.24
N SER A 12 -0.21 33.57 21.42
CA SER A 12 -1.67 33.58 21.34
C SER A 12 -2.17 33.26 19.92
N GLN A 13 -1.52 33.80 18.88
CA GLN A 13 -1.84 33.48 17.49
C GLN A 13 -1.57 32.01 17.15
N GLY A 14 -0.45 31.46 17.63
CA GLY A 14 -0.13 30.05 17.45
C GLY A 14 -1.18 29.15 18.10
N GLN A 15 -1.61 29.48 19.32
CA GLN A 15 -2.66 28.75 20.01
C GLN A 15 -4.01 28.82 19.27
N GLU A 16 -4.41 30.01 18.79
CA GLU A 16 -5.66 30.17 18.04
C GLU A 16 -5.66 29.32 16.77
N LYS A 17 -4.55 29.28 16.03
CA LYS A 17 -4.40 28.43 14.84
C LYS A 17 -4.43 26.95 15.19
N PHE A 18 -3.75 26.54 16.27
CA PHE A 18 -3.73 25.16 16.73
C PHE A 18 -5.13 24.69 17.11
N ASP A 19 -5.88 25.50 17.87
CA ASP A 19 -7.26 25.22 18.26
C ASP A 19 -8.22 25.17 17.06
N ALA A 20 -7.91 25.90 15.99
CA ALA A 20 -8.63 25.86 14.72
C ALA A 20 -8.28 24.65 13.83
N GLY A 21 -7.31 23.81 14.23
CA GLY A 21 -6.79 22.69 13.45
C GLY A 21 -5.82 23.10 12.33
N ASP A 22 -5.40 24.37 12.28
CA ASP A 22 -4.32 24.85 11.39
C ASP A 22 -2.96 24.59 12.04
N PHE A 23 -2.59 23.32 12.12
CA PHE A 23 -1.35 22.89 12.79
C PHE A 23 -0.09 23.42 12.09
N ALA A 24 -0.09 23.49 10.76
CA ALA A 24 1.03 24.06 10.00
C ALA A 24 1.22 25.55 10.32
N GLY A 25 0.14 26.33 10.27
CA GLY A 25 0.18 27.74 10.61
C GLY A 25 0.55 27.98 12.08
N ALA A 26 0.12 27.11 13.00
CA ALA A 26 0.53 27.18 14.41
C ALA A 26 2.03 26.94 14.58
N ALA A 27 2.57 25.90 13.94
CA ALA A 27 3.98 25.54 13.99
C ALA A 27 4.88 26.67 13.47
N GLU A 28 4.53 27.28 12.33
CA GLU A 28 5.22 28.46 11.80
C GLU A 28 5.21 29.63 12.80
N THR A 29 4.05 29.90 13.40
CA THR A 29 3.90 31.03 14.34
C THR A 29 4.72 30.82 15.61
N TRP A 30 4.74 29.59 16.15
CA TRP A 30 5.59 29.28 17.30
C TRP A 30 7.08 29.22 16.94
N THR A 31 7.44 28.87 15.71
CA THR A 31 8.83 28.97 15.24
C THR A 31 9.30 30.42 15.20
N GLU A 32 8.45 31.35 14.72
CA GLU A 32 8.71 32.78 14.82
C GLU A 32 8.82 33.24 16.27
N ALA A 33 7.98 32.70 17.16
CA ALA A 33 8.05 32.98 18.59
C ALA A 33 9.39 32.56 19.20
N ILE A 34 9.95 31.39 18.84
CA ILE A 34 11.28 30.94 19.30
C ILE A 34 12.36 31.96 18.92
N ALA A 35 12.30 32.51 17.71
CA ALA A 35 13.25 33.50 17.24
C ALA A 35 13.14 34.86 17.95
N ALA A 36 11.96 35.19 18.50
CA ALA A 36 11.69 36.42 19.23
C ALA A 36 12.12 36.37 20.71
N ILE A 37 12.43 35.20 21.26
CA ILE A 37 12.89 35.01 22.64
C ILE A 37 14.32 35.53 22.76
N GLU A 38 14.55 36.50 23.65
CA GLU A 38 15.89 37.06 23.94
C GLU A 38 16.66 36.21 24.96
N GLU A 39 15.95 35.45 25.79
CA GLU A 39 16.54 34.58 26.80
C GLU A 39 17.35 33.42 26.19
N GLY A 40 18.32 32.92 26.95
CA GLY A 40 19.19 31.84 26.54
C GLY A 40 18.48 30.50 26.31
N PRO A 41 19.20 29.47 25.82
CA PRO A 41 18.65 28.14 25.56
C PRO A 41 18.06 27.47 26.81
N GLU A 42 18.52 27.84 28.00
CA GLU A 42 18.05 27.32 29.30
C GLU A 42 16.67 27.85 29.73
N SER A 43 16.12 28.82 29.00
CA SER A 43 14.84 29.42 29.34
C SER A 43 13.71 28.40 29.25
N ALA A 44 12.97 28.22 30.36
CA ALA A 44 11.77 27.39 30.39
C ALA A 44 10.72 27.85 29.36
N THR A 45 10.64 29.16 29.10
CA THR A 45 9.79 29.72 28.04
C THR A 45 10.22 29.19 26.68
N ARG A 46 11.51 29.22 26.37
CA ARG A 46 12.04 28.70 25.09
C ARG A 46 11.75 27.21 24.93
N ALA A 47 12.05 26.40 25.94
CA ALA A 47 11.76 24.97 25.90
C ALA A 47 10.27 24.67 25.68
N THR A 48 9.38 25.44 26.32
CA THR A 48 7.93 25.32 26.14
C THR A 48 7.50 25.62 24.71
N ILE A 49 7.95 26.74 24.12
CA ILE A 49 7.59 27.12 22.75
C ILE A 49 8.20 26.15 21.73
N VAL A 50 9.42 25.66 21.95
CA VAL A 50 10.03 24.59 21.14
C VAL A 50 9.15 23.34 21.14
N GLY A 51 8.71 22.89 22.32
CA GLY A 51 7.82 21.71 22.42
C GLY A 51 6.50 21.91 21.68
N LEU A 52 5.90 23.09 21.76
CA LEU A 52 4.67 23.42 21.05
C LEU A 52 4.85 23.45 19.53
N ALA A 53 5.93 24.08 19.03
CA ALA A 53 6.24 24.12 17.60
C ALA A 53 6.47 22.71 17.02
N VAL A 54 7.20 21.88 17.76
CA VAL A 54 7.46 20.48 17.40
C VAL A 54 6.17 19.67 17.36
N ASP A 55 5.34 19.76 18.40
CA ASP A 55 4.06 19.04 18.43
C ASP A 55 3.13 19.48 17.29
N ALA A 56 3.04 20.79 17.02
CA ALA A 56 2.26 21.30 15.88
C ALA A 56 2.76 20.77 14.53
N HIS A 57 4.08 20.68 14.31
CA HIS A 57 4.60 20.05 13.11
C HIS A 57 4.25 18.56 13.02
N LEU A 58 4.30 17.82 14.13
CA LEU A 58 3.91 16.41 14.14
C LEU A 58 2.42 16.23 13.84
N GLN A 59 1.55 17.08 14.38
CA GLN A 59 0.11 17.08 14.05
C GLN A 59 -0.15 17.46 12.58
N ALA A 60 0.62 18.41 12.05
CA ALA A 60 0.54 18.80 10.64
C ALA A 60 0.97 17.65 9.70
N TYR A 61 2.01 16.90 10.07
CA TYR A 61 2.40 15.67 9.38
C TYR A 61 1.29 14.62 9.44
N GLU A 62 0.73 14.34 10.62
CA GLU A 62 -0.35 13.35 10.78
C GLU A 62 -1.59 13.70 9.94
N ALA A 63 -1.86 15.01 9.72
CA ALA A 63 -2.98 15.48 8.91
C ALA A 63 -2.73 15.45 7.39
N SER A 64 -1.49 15.65 6.95
CA SER A 64 -1.14 15.88 5.52
C SER A 64 -0.29 14.79 4.88
N GLU A 65 0.37 13.96 5.69
CA GLU A 65 1.44 13.04 5.30
C GLU A 65 2.63 13.72 4.59
N ASP A 66 2.79 15.05 4.75
CA ASP A 66 3.91 15.81 4.18
C ASP A 66 5.15 15.72 5.09
N GLN A 67 6.16 14.99 4.63
CA GLN A 67 7.43 14.79 5.33
C GLN A 67 8.15 16.10 5.67
N THR A 68 7.90 17.20 4.94
CA THR A 68 8.48 18.52 5.21
C THR A 68 8.26 18.96 6.66
N HIS A 69 7.11 18.61 7.25
CA HIS A 69 6.83 18.95 8.65
C HIS A 69 7.70 18.17 9.64
N VAL A 70 8.00 16.90 9.35
CA VAL A 70 8.90 16.08 10.20
C VAL A 70 10.33 16.60 10.14
N ASP A 71 10.77 17.00 8.94
CA ASP A 71 12.10 17.58 8.73
C ASP A 71 12.26 18.91 9.48
N LEU A 72 11.24 19.78 9.45
CA LEU A 72 11.23 21.05 10.19
C LEU A 72 11.20 20.83 11.70
N ALA A 73 10.37 19.90 12.20
CA ALA A 73 10.34 19.53 13.62
C ALA A 73 11.72 19.05 14.10
N LYS A 74 12.39 18.23 13.27
CA LYS A 74 13.75 17.76 13.52
C LYS A 74 14.75 18.91 13.59
N GLU A 75 14.72 19.82 12.61
CA GLU A 75 15.63 20.97 12.56
C GLU A 75 15.50 21.85 13.81
N ILE A 76 14.27 22.13 14.25
CA ILE A 76 14.00 22.93 15.46
C ILE A 76 14.60 22.24 16.70
N LEU A 77 14.38 20.93 16.86
CA LEU A 77 14.90 20.17 18.00
C LEU A 77 16.43 20.05 17.98
N ASP A 78 17.02 19.73 16.84
CA ASP A 78 18.48 19.61 16.70
C ASP A 78 19.16 20.96 16.97
N THR A 79 18.56 22.06 16.51
CA THR A 79 19.06 23.42 16.80
C THR A 79 18.99 23.75 18.28
N HIS A 80 17.89 23.40 18.95
CA HIS A 80 17.72 23.64 20.38
C HIS A 80 18.68 22.79 21.23
N GLU A 81 18.82 21.51 20.89
CA GLU A 81 19.75 20.58 21.56
C GLU A 81 21.21 21.02 21.38
N ALA A 82 21.60 21.51 20.20
CA ALA A 82 22.93 22.07 19.98
C ALA A 82 23.18 23.27 20.91
N ALA A 83 22.22 24.19 21.02
CA ALA A 83 22.34 25.34 21.92
C ALA A 83 22.40 24.94 23.41
N LEU A 84 21.63 23.92 23.82
CA LEU A 84 21.72 23.35 25.17
C LEU A 84 23.09 22.69 25.42
N THR A 85 23.61 21.95 24.44
CA THR A 85 24.92 21.29 24.53
C THR A 85 26.04 22.32 24.69
N GLU A 86 26.00 23.43 23.95
CA GLU A 86 26.93 24.55 24.12
C GLU A 86 26.86 25.16 25.53
N ALA A 87 25.65 25.21 26.10
CA ALA A 87 25.41 25.64 27.48
C ALA A 87 25.72 24.54 28.54
N SER A 88 26.19 23.36 28.14
CA SER A 88 26.39 22.18 29.01
C SER A 88 25.12 21.73 29.75
N LEU A 89 23.98 21.85 29.08
CA LEU A 89 22.66 21.42 29.53
C LEU A 89 22.16 20.23 28.69
N GLU A 90 21.30 19.43 29.29
CA GLU A 90 20.65 18.31 28.62
C GLU A 90 19.25 18.69 28.14
N LEU A 91 18.80 18.03 27.07
CA LEU A 91 17.45 18.16 26.56
C LEU A 91 16.45 17.65 27.62
N SER A 92 15.29 18.31 27.74
CA SER A 92 14.25 17.84 28.66
C SER A 92 13.74 16.45 28.23
N PRO A 93 13.25 15.62 29.18
CA PRO A 93 12.70 14.31 28.85
C PRO A 93 11.59 14.37 27.78
N GLU A 94 10.70 15.36 27.86
CA GLU A 94 9.59 15.51 26.91
C GLU A 94 10.09 15.78 25.48
N LEU A 95 11.09 16.67 25.34
CA LEU A 95 11.71 16.95 24.05
C LEU A 95 12.56 15.76 23.56
N GLY A 96 13.15 14.99 24.47
CA GLY A 96 13.83 13.73 24.16
C GLY A 96 12.88 12.68 23.58
N GLU A 97 11.67 12.55 24.14
CA GLU A 97 10.62 11.68 23.61
C GLU A 97 10.14 12.14 22.23
N ALA A 98 9.93 13.45 22.05
CA ALA A 98 9.55 14.02 20.76
C ALA A 98 10.62 13.74 19.68
N LYS A 99 11.91 13.90 20.02
CA LYS A 99 13.03 13.56 19.13
C LYS A 99 13.04 12.08 18.75
N ALA A 100 12.76 11.18 19.70
CA ALA A 100 12.65 9.75 19.42
C ALA A 100 11.47 9.44 18.48
N LYS A 101 10.31 10.09 18.68
CA LYS A 101 9.14 9.94 17.79
C LYS A 101 9.45 10.42 16.37
N ILE A 102 10.12 11.56 16.22
CA ILE A 102 10.56 12.08 14.91
C ILE A 102 11.49 11.09 14.21
N GLN A 103 12.49 10.56 14.91
CA GLN A 103 13.42 9.59 14.32
C GLN A 103 12.68 8.31 13.87
N GLN A 104 11.74 7.82 14.68
CA GLN A 104 10.92 6.68 14.32
C GLN A 104 10.11 6.94 13.04
N ILE A 105 9.47 8.12 12.92
CA ILE A 105 8.70 8.47 11.71
C ILE A 105 9.62 8.48 10.48
N LEU A 106 10.81 9.06 10.58
CA LEU A 106 11.77 9.11 9.46
C LEU A 106 12.25 7.71 9.05
N ASP A 107 12.51 6.83 10.02
CA ASP A 107 12.90 5.45 9.76
C ASP A 107 11.77 4.66 9.08
N ASP A 108 10.51 4.87 9.51
CA ASP A 108 9.32 4.23 8.93
C ASP A 108 9.08 4.70 7.48
N VAL A 109 9.23 6.00 7.20
CA VAL A 109 9.12 6.56 5.84
C VAL A 109 10.21 5.98 4.94
N ALA A 110 11.47 5.98 5.38
CA ALA A 110 12.58 5.42 4.61
C ALA A 110 12.39 3.91 4.31
N ALA A 111 11.86 3.15 5.29
CA ALA A 111 11.54 1.74 5.09
C ALA A 111 10.42 1.53 4.07
N ALA A 112 9.38 2.38 4.11
CA ALA A 112 8.27 2.33 3.15
C ALA A 112 8.72 2.67 1.72
N GLU A 113 9.57 3.68 1.55
CA GLU A 113 10.13 4.04 0.24
C GLU A 113 11.00 2.92 -0.34
N ALA A 114 11.86 2.32 0.48
CA ALA A 114 12.69 1.19 0.04
C ALA A 114 11.86 -0.03 -0.37
N ALA A 115 10.76 -0.30 0.35
CA ALA A 115 9.83 -1.36 -0.01
C ALA A 115 9.13 -1.07 -1.35
N ALA A 116 8.68 0.17 -1.57
CA ALA A 116 8.03 0.59 -2.81
C ALA A 116 8.99 0.51 -4.02
N GLU A 117 10.26 0.88 -3.86
CA GLU A 117 11.27 0.76 -4.92
C GLU A 117 11.53 -0.71 -5.29
N GLU A 118 11.64 -1.60 -4.29
CA GLU A 118 11.82 -3.04 -4.52
C GLU A 118 10.62 -3.65 -5.26
N GLU A 119 9.40 -3.31 -4.86
CA GLU A 119 8.18 -3.75 -5.55
C GLU A 119 8.14 -3.26 -7.01
N ALA A 120 8.50 -2.00 -7.26
CA ALA A 120 8.58 -1.44 -8.60
C ALA A 120 9.63 -2.16 -9.47
N ARG A 121 10.80 -2.48 -8.89
CA ARG A 121 11.86 -3.25 -9.58
C ARG A 121 11.39 -4.64 -9.97
N LEU A 122 10.74 -5.36 -9.04
CA LEU A 122 10.21 -6.71 -9.29
C LEU A 122 9.11 -6.69 -10.36
N ALA A 123 8.26 -5.65 -10.37
CA ALA A 123 7.25 -5.46 -11.41
C ALA A 123 7.91 -5.25 -12.79
N ALA A 124 8.94 -4.40 -12.89
CA ALA A 124 9.66 -4.14 -14.13
C ALA A 124 10.38 -5.39 -14.67
N GLU A 125 11.01 -6.20 -13.80
CA GLU A 125 11.64 -7.47 -14.20
C GLU A 125 10.59 -8.47 -14.73
N ALA A 126 9.44 -8.56 -14.07
CA ALA A 126 8.36 -9.44 -14.50
C ALA A 126 7.81 -9.05 -15.88
N GLU A 127 7.69 -7.74 -16.17
CA GLU A 127 7.28 -7.23 -17.47
C GLU A 127 8.33 -7.52 -18.56
N ALA A 128 9.62 -7.28 -18.28
CA ALA A 128 10.71 -7.57 -19.21
C ALA A 128 10.77 -9.06 -19.59
N LYS A 129 10.58 -9.95 -18.61
CA LYS A 129 10.52 -11.39 -18.83
C LYS A 129 9.31 -11.81 -19.67
N ALA A 130 8.16 -11.17 -19.47
CA ALA A 130 6.96 -11.43 -20.26
C ALA A 130 7.12 -11.00 -21.73
N ALA A 131 7.85 -9.90 -21.99
CA ALA A 131 8.15 -9.43 -23.34
C ALA A 131 9.10 -10.37 -24.10
N ALA A 132 10.15 -10.88 -23.44
CA ALA A 132 11.13 -11.79 -24.05
C ALA A 132 10.54 -13.15 -24.48
N GLU A 133 9.47 -13.65 -23.82
CA GLU A 133 8.80 -14.90 -24.18
C GLU A 133 7.90 -14.79 -25.45
N ALA A 134 7.66 -13.59 -25.98
CA ALA A 134 6.75 -13.36 -27.10
C ALA A 134 7.38 -13.59 -28.50
N GLU A 135 8.71 -13.59 -28.64
CA GLU A 135 9.42 -13.62 -29.95
C GLU A 135 9.94 -15.01 -30.39
N GLY A 136 9.21 -16.10 -30.09
CA GLY A 136 9.58 -17.47 -30.53
C GLY A 136 9.16 -17.82 -31.99
N PRO A 137 9.80 -18.82 -32.64
CA PRO A 137 9.58 -19.18 -34.06
C PRO A 137 8.12 -19.59 -34.37
N GLN A 138 7.65 -19.33 -35.60
CA GLN A 138 6.25 -19.50 -36.04
C GLN A 138 5.67 -20.86 -35.65
N ARG A 139 4.82 -20.81 -34.63
CA ARG A 139 4.16 -21.95 -33.98
C ARG A 139 2.85 -22.29 -34.72
N PRO A 140 2.37 -23.55 -34.72
CA PRO A 140 1.03 -23.89 -35.23
C PRO A 140 -0.05 -22.96 -34.66
N PRO A 141 -1.16 -22.69 -35.38
CA PRO A 141 -2.15 -21.69 -34.98
C PRO A 141 -2.62 -21.89 -33.54
N GLU A 142 -2.75 -20.79 -32.81
CA GLU A 142 -3.12 -20.80 -31.40
C GLU A 142 -4.47 -21.50 -31.18
N PRO A 143 -4.59 -22.37 -30.15
CA PRO A 143 -5.88 -22.88 -29.74
C PRO A 143 -6.75 -21.70 -29.24
N THR A 144 -7.89 -21.46 -29.90
CA THR A 144 -8.82 -20.37 -29.58
C THR A 144 -10.17 -20.90 -29.09
N TRP A 145 -10.84 -20.15 -28.22
CA TRP A 145 -12.25 -20.39 -27.92
C TRP A 145 -13.13 -19.79 -29.02
N GLY A 146 -14.06 -20.58 -29.58
CA GLY A 146 -15.07 -20.11 -30.54
C GLY A 146 -14.71 -20.25 -32.02
N THR A 147 -15.72 -20.08 -32.88
CA THR A 147 -15.57 -20.09 -34.34
C THR A 147 -14.89 -18.80 -34.80
N LYS A 148 -13.59 -18.90 -35.13
CA LYS A 148 -12.70 -17.84 -35.65
C LYS A 148 -12.23 -16.83 -34.58
N THR A 149 -11.00 -17.07 -34.10
CA THR A 149 -10.02 -16.05 -33.68
C THR A 149 -10.41 -15.08 -32.55
N GLN A 150 -11.44 -15.32 -31.75
CA GLN A 150 -11.85 -14.30 -30.77
C GLN A 150 -10.92 -14.22 -29.55
N HIS A 151 -10.45 -15.32 -28.96
CA HIS A 151 -9.53 -15.26 -27.81
C HIS A 151 -8.56 -16.44 -27.69
N PRO A 152 -7.26 -16.21 -27.38
CA PRO A 152 -6.29 -17.28 -27.15
C PRO A 152 -6.61 -18.06 -25.87
N MET A 153 -6.56 -19.40 -25.91
CA MET A 153 -6.77 -20.29 -24.76
C MET A 153 -5.55 -20.30 -23.81
N ASN A 154 -4.94 -19.15 -23.53
CA ASN A 154 -3.72 -19.05 -22.72
C ASN A 154 -3.96 -19.32 -21.21
N GLY A 155 -5.23 -19.32 -20.77
CA GLY A 155 -5.63 -19.54 -19.38
C GLY A 155 -5.22 -18.42 -18.41
N LYS A 156 -4.46 -17.41 -18.85
CA LYS A 156 -3.96 -16.31 -18.01
C LYS A 156 -5.10 -15.49 -17.44
N GLY A 157 -6.08 -15.12 -18.27
CA GLY A 157 -7.26 -14.37 -17.82
C GLY A 157 -8.04 -15.11 -16.74
N MET A 158 -8.31 -16.41 -16.93
CA MET A 158 -9.03 -17.20 -15.93
C MET A 158 -8.24 -17.44 -14.65
N ILE A 159 -6.90 -17.53 -14.71
CA ILE A 159 -6.07 -17.63 -13.50
C ILE A 159 -6.04 -16.31 -12.75
N ILE A 160 -5.88 -15.17 -13.44
CA ILE A 160 -5.87 -13.84 -12.81
C ILE A 160 -7.23 -13.54 -12.18
N THR A 161 -8.32 -13.72 -12.93
CA THR A 161 -9.68 -13.51 -12.43
C THR A 161 -10.03 -14.53 -11.33
N GLY A 162 -9.62 -15.79 -11.49
CA GLY A 162 -9.82 -16.81 -10.46
C GLY A 162 -9.07 -16.50 -9.16
N ALA A 163 -7.82 -16.03 -9.25
CA ALA A 163 -6.99 -15.68 -8.09
C ALA A 163 -7.51 -14.43 -7.37
N THR A 164 -7.90 -13.39 -8.11
CA THR A 164 -8.49 -12.17 -7.52
C THR A 164 -9.82 -12.46 -6.85
N VAL A 165 -10.73 -13.19 -7.50
CA VAL A 165 -12.04 -13.56 -6.91
C VAL A 165 -11.88 -14.48 -5.70
N THR A 166 -10.97 -15.45 -5.76
CA THR A 166 -10.69 -16.35 -4.62
C THR A 166 -10.03 -15.59 -3.46
N GLY A 167 -9.08 -14.69 -3.75
CA GLY A 167 -8.40 -13.86 -2.75
C GLY A 167 -9.37 -12.93 -2.02
N LEU A 168 -10.23 -12.22 -2.77
CA LEU A 168 -11.30 -11.40 -2.20
C LEU A 168 -12.28 -12.21 -1.36
N GLY A 169 -12.71 -13.38 -1.84
CA GLY A 169 -13.61 -14.26 -1.08
C GLY A 169 -12.99 -14.77 0.23
N ALA A 170 -11.73 -15.20 0.21
CA ALA A 170 -11.02 -15.68 1.39
C ALA A 170 -10.77 -14.56 2.40
N ALA A 171 -10.33 -13.38 1.94
CA ALA A 171 -10.16 -12.20 2.80
C ALA A 171 -11.49 -11.80 3.44
N PHE A 172 -12.58 -11.79 2.68
CA PHE A 172 -13.91 -11.48 3.20
C PHE A 172 -14.37 -12.49 4.28
N ILE A 173 -14.08 -13.78 4.12
CA ILE A 173 -14.38 -14.80 5.14
C ILE A 173 -13.56 -14.56 6.41
N VAL A 174 -12.25 -14.30 6.30
CA VAL A 174 -11.38 -14.05 7.45
C VAL A 174 -11.78 -12.77 8.18
N THR A 175 -11.97 -11.67 7.46
CA THR A 175 -12.43 -10.39 8.02
C THR A 175 -13.81 -10.52 8.64
N SER A 176 -14.72 -11.28 8.02
CA SER A 176 -16.03 -11.57 8.61
C SER A 176 -15.90 -12.31 9.94
N ILE A 177 -15.04 -13.33 10.04
CA ILE A 177 -14.82 -14.09 11.28
C ILE A 177 -14.21 -13.20 12.37
N LEU A 178 -13.25 -12.34 12.03
CA LEU A 178 -12.61 -11.43 13.00
C LEU A 178 -13.58 -10.38 13.53
N ILE A 179 -14.37 -9.74 12.66
CA ILE A 179 -15.36 -8.73 13.06
C ILE A 179 -16.53 -9.37 13.84
N THR A 180 -16.82 -10.66 13.61
CA THR A 180 -17.90 -11.38 14.29
C THR A 180 -17.45 -12.34 15.39
N ARG A 181 -16.21 -12.20 15.90
CA ARG A 181 -15.87 -12.76 17.22
C ARG A 181 -16.66 -12.01 18.28
N CYS A 182 -17.81 -12.57 18.66
CA CYS A 182 -18.57 -12.08 19.80
C CYS A 182 -17.81 -12.44 21.08
N ASP A 183 -17.63 -11.45 21.95
CA ASP A 183 -17.10 -11.65 23.29
C ASP A 183 -18.20 -12.30 24.15
N PHE A 184 -18.00 -13.55 24.57
CA PHE A 184 -19.03 -14.36 25.24
C PHE A 184 -19.34 -13.88 26.67
N GLU A 185 -18.58 -12.92 27.22
CA GLU A 185 -18.84 -12.34 28.55
C GLU A 185 -19.79 -11.14 28.54
N SER A 186 -20.08 -10.56 27.36
CA SER A 186 -20.96 -9.40 27.25
C SER A 186 -22.36 -9.82 26.80
N ASN A 187 -23.37 -9.62 27.65
CA ASN A 187 -24.79 -9.95 27.43
C ASN A 187 -25.49 -9.04 26.38
N LEU A 188 -24.71 -8.44 25.48
CA LEU A 188 -25.17 -7.60 24.38
C LEU A 188 -25.29 -8.49 23.14
N SER A 189 -26.53 -8.83 22.80
CA SER A 189 -26.93 -9.53 21.58
C SER A 189 -26.05 -9.13 20.39
N CYS A 190 -25.41 -10.09 19.72
CA CYS A 190 -24.64 -9.85 18.50
C CYS A 190 -25.54 -9.13 17.47
N LYS A 191 -25.37 -7.81 17.36
CA LYS A 191 -26.25 -6.87 16.64
C LYS A 191 -26.42 -7.18 15.15
N TYR A 192 -25.58 -8.07 14.60
CA TYR A 192 -25.53 -8.45 13.19
C TYR A 192 -25.80 -9.96 12.92
N GLY A 193 -26.38 -10.69 13.88
CA GLY A 193 -26.64 -12.14 13.75
C GLY A 193 -27.38 -12.53 12.46
N ASN A 194 -28.47 -11.82 12.12
CA ASN A 194 -29.27 -12.12 10.92
C ASN A 194 -28.58 -11.74 9.59
N GLN A 195 -27.54 -10.91 9.60
CA GLN A 195 -26.79 -10.58 8.37
C GLN A 195 -25.74 -11.64 8.03
N ARG A 196 -25.28 -12.43 9.00
CA ARG A 196 -24.30 -13.52 8.77
C ARG A 196 -24.87 -14.66 7.94
N ASP A 197 -26.16 -14.95 8.07
CA ASP A 197 -26.84 -16.05 7.34
C ASP A 197 -26.93 -15.82 5.84
N LEU A 198 -26.90 -14.56 5.38
CA LEU A 198 -26.84 -14.24 3.95
C LEU A 198 -25.39 -14.15 3.45
N LEU A 199 -24.50 -13.53 4.23
CA LEU A 199 -23.14 -13.21 3.79
C LEU A 199 -22.23 -14.44 3.70
N VAL A 200 -22.30 -15.36 4.66
CA VAL A 200 -21.42 -16.53 4.68
C VAL A 200 -21.68 -17.48 3.49
N PRO A 201 -22.92 -17.85 3.15
CA PRO A 201 -23.18 -18.67 1.95
C PRO A 201 -22.77 -18.00 0.64
N THR A 202 -22.96 -16.69 0.52
CA THR A 202 -22.52 -15.94 -0.67
C THR A 202 -21.00 -15.93 -0.81
N ALA A 203 -20.27 -15.79 0.29
CA ALA A 203 -18.80 -15.84 0.27
C ALA A 203 -18.26 -17.24 -0.06
N VAL A 204 -18.93 -18.30 0.41
CA VAL A 204 -18.55 -19.68 0.09
C VAL A 204 -18.79 -19.99 -1.40
N THR A 205 -19.92 -19.54 -1.96
CA THR A 205 -20.24 -19.77 -3.37
C THR A 205 -19.31 -18.99 -4.31
N THR A 206 -18.94 -17.75 -3.99
CA THR A 206 -17.96 -16.98 -4.77
C THR A 206 -16.57 -17.59 -4.69
N ALA A 207 -16.14 -18.06 -3.51
CA ALA A 207 -14.88 -18.78 -3.35
C ALA A 207 -14.86 -20.10 -4.15
N ALA A 208 -15.94 -20.88 -4.13
CA ALA A 208 -16.06 -22.13 -4.89
C ALA A 208 -15.99 -21.88 -6.42
N LEU A 209 -16.63 -20.81 -6.90
CA LEU A 209 -16.55 -20.39 -8.30
C LEU A 209 -15.12 -19.94 -8.67
N GLY A 210 -14.44 -19.22 -7.78
CA GLY A 210 -13.04 -18.85 -7.94
C GLY A 210 -12.11 -20.07 -8.08
N VAL A 211 -12.27 -21.07 -7.22
CA VAL A 211 -11.52 -22.34 -7.28
C VAL A 211 -11.79 -23.10 -8.59
N MET A 212 -13.03 -23.11 -9.06
CA MET A 212 -13.39 -23.74 -10.33
C MET A 212 -12.73 -23.03 -11.52
N LEU A 213 -12.73 -21.70 -11.55
CA LEU A 213 -12.06 -20.91 -12.59
C LEU A 213 -10.54 -21.11 -12.58
N LEU A 214 -9.93 -21.23 -11.40
CA LEU A 214 -8.52 -21.58 -11.25
C LEU A 214 -8.24 -22.98 -11.84
N GLY A 215 -9.10 -23.97 -11.57
CA GLY A 215 -8.98 -25.32 -12.13
C GLY A 215 -9.03 -25.34 -13.66
N VAL A 216 -10.02 -24.66 -14.26
CA VAL A 216 -10.15 -24.56 -15.72
C VAL A 216 -8.99 -23.74 -16.32
N GLY A 217 -8.57 -22.67 -15.65
CA GLY A 217 -7.44 -21.83 -16.04
C GLY A 217 -6.12 -22.61 -16.06
N LEU A 218 -5.84 -23.41 -15.02
CA LEU A 218 -4.66 -24.27 -14.94
C LEU A 218 -4.67 -25.38 -16.01
N GLY A 219 -5.82 -26.00 -16.26
CA GLY A 219 -5.98 -26.99 -17.32
C GLY A 219 -5.71 -26.43 -18.72
N ASN A 220 -6.25 -25.25 -19.01
CA ASN A 220 -6.00 -24.56 -20.28
C ASN A 220 -4.56 -24.06 -20.38
N ARG A 221 -3.97 -23.55 -19.30
CA ARG A 221 -2.55 -23.17 -19.26
C ARG A 221 -1.62 -24.35 -19.48
N SER A 222 -1.94 -25.53 -18.94
CA SER A 222 -1.16 -26.76 -19.18
C SER A 222 -1.20 -27.18 -20.65
N LYS A 223 -2.38 -27.16 -21.29
CA LYS A 223 -2.52 -27.40 -22.73
C LYS A 223 -1.80 -26.35 -23.58
N TYR A 224 -1.91 -25.08 -23.19
CA TYR A 224 -1.23 -23.97 -23.85
C TYR A 224 0.29 -24.09 -23.72
N LYS A 225 0.82 -24.44 -22.54
CA LYS A 225 2.25 -24.70 -22.35
C LYS A 225 2.75 -25.90 -23.17
N LYS A 226 1.94 -26.96 -23.31
CA LYS A 226 2.27 -28.08 -24.22
C LYS A 226 2.36 -27.63 -25.69
N TRP A 227 1.47 -26.72 -26.11
CA TRP A 227 1.56 -26.07 -27.41
C TRP A 227 2.76 -25.11 -27.49
N GLN A 228 3.09 -24.39 -26.41
CA GLN A 228 4.24 -23.49 -26.38
C GLN A 228 5.58 -24.25 -26.50
N ASN A 229 5.68 -25.38 -25.82
CA ASN A 229 6.84 -26.26 -25.82
C ASN A 229 6.85 -27.22 -27.03
N TRP A 230 6.01 -26.97 -28.03
CA TRP A 230 6.00 -27.74 -29.25
C TRP A 230 7.30 -27.55 -30.02
N THR A 231 7.94 -28.65 -30.38
CA THR A 231 9.13 -28.68 -31.24
C THR A 231 8.81 -29.48 -32.51
N PRO A 232 9.36 -29.10 -33.67
CA PRO A 232 9.04 -29.73 -34.97
C PRO A 232 9.40 -31.23 -35.08
N GLU A 233 10.18 -31.76 -34.13
CA GLU A 233 10.52 -33.19 -34.04
C GLU A 233 9.42 -34.04 -33.37
N LYS A 234 8.43 -33.42 -32.71
CA LYS A 234 7.34 -34.12 -32.04
C LYS A 234 6.03 -33.90 -32.81
N ALA A 235 5.54 -34.97 -33.44
CA ALA A 235 4.26 -34.94 -34.14
C ALA A 235 3.14 -34.43 -33.22
N ALA A 236 2.50 -33.33 -33.60
CA ALA A 236 1.33 -32.82 -32.90
C ALA A 236 0.07 -33.43 -33.50
N VAL A 237 -0.73 -34.02 -32.63
CA VAL A 237 -2.05 -34.58 -32.94
C VAL A 237 -3.07 -33.58 -32.41
N ALA A 238 -3.60 -32.72 -33.28
CA ALA A 238 -4.59 -31.71 -32.92
C ALA A 238 -6.00 -32.20 -33.31
N PRO A 239 -6.95 -32.29 -32.37
CA PRO A 239 -8.34 -32.52 -32.72
C PRO A 239 -8.89 -31.26 -33.38
N THR A 240 -9.32 -31.40 -34.62
CA THR A 240 -9.99 -30.37 -35.41
C THR A 240 -11.48 -30.67 -35.43
N PHE A 241 -12.30 -29.68 -35.08
CA PHE A 241 -13.76 -29.77 -35.21
C PHE A 241 -14.16 -28.95 -36.43
N MET A 242 -14.65 -29.62 -37.48
CA MET A 242 -15.13 -28.95 -38.68
C MET A 242 -16.57 -28.44 -38.47
N PRO A 243 -16.94 -27.30 -39.08
CA PRO A 243 -18.34 -26.84 -39.07
C PRO A 243 -19.17 -27.85 -39.86
N GLY A 244 -20.00 -28.64 -39.17
CA GLY A 244 -20.75 -29.76 -39.75
C GLY A 244 -20.82 -31.02 -38.88
N GLY A 245 -20.17 -31.04 -37.71
CA GLY A 245 -20.34 -32.13 -36.73
C GLY A 245 -19.42 -33.34 -36.94
N GLY A 246 -18.29 -33.18 -37.64
CA GLY A 246 -17.24 -34.19 -37.76
C GLY A 246 -15.99 -33.78 -36.98
N GLY A 247 -15.53 -34.62 -36.05
CA GLY A 247 -14.23 -34.50 -35.40
C GLY A 247 -13.16 -35.20 -36.24
N GLY A 248 -12.13 -34.47 -36.66
CA GLY A 248 -10.97 -35.00 -37.38
C GLY A 248 -9.69 -34.78 -36.58
N VAL A 249 -8.66 -35.58 -36.85
CA VAL A 249 -7.36 -35.46 -36.20
C VAL A 249 -6.34 -34.99 -37.23
N ALA A 250 -5.79 -33.79 -37.04
CA ALA A 250 -4.69 -33.29 -37.85
C ALA A 250 -3.37 -33.72 -37.21
N VAL A 251 -2.56 -34.48 -37.94
CA VAL A 251 -1.20 -34.85 -37.54
C VAL A 251 -0.24 -33.95 -38.30
N ALA A 252 0.48 -33.08 -37.59
CA ALA A 252 1.52 -32.24 -38.15
C ALA A 252 2.89 -32.65 -37.58
N GLY A 253 3.79 -33.08 -38.45
CA GLY A 253 5.16 -33.48 -38.12
C GLY A 253 5.98 -33.65 -39.40
N ARG A 254 7.31 -33.58 -39.29
CA ARG A 254 8.23 -33.89 -40.39
C ARG A 254 8.24 -35.41 -40.59
N PHE A 255 7.85 -35.86 -41.78
CA PHE A 255 8.02 -37.24 -42.24
C PHE A 255 9.33 -37.33 -43.05
#